data_AF-A0A3D4GQX5-F1
#
_entry.id   AF-A0A3D4GQX5-F1
#
_cell.length_a   1.000
_cell.length_b   1.000
_cell.length_c   1.000
_cell.angle_alpha   90.00
_cell.angle_beta   90.00
_cell.angle_gamma   90.00
#
_symmetry.space_group_name_H-M   'P 1'
#
loop_
_entity.id
_entity.type
_entity.pdbx_description
1 polymer ?
#
loop_
_entity_poly.entity_id
_entity_poly.type
_entity_poly.pdbx_seq_one_letter_code
_entity_poly.pdbx_strand_id
1 'polypeptide(L)'
;MYYSLLMNGNCGVTALFLDEQIDTGPVVETHDYAAPSDRTEIDYGYDPYVRSDLLVRVLRGYLDSSEFCTEHQRTDKGEKYFIMHPVLRHVAILGANEGKGESEAC
;
A
#
# COMPACT_ATOMS: atom_id res chain seq x y z
N MET A 1 2.14 3.72 0.25
CA MET A 1 1.90 3.56 -1.20
C MET A 1 3.00 4.09 -2.10
N TYR A 2 3.19 5.41 -2.29
CA TYR A 2 4.10 5.93 -3.31
C TYR A 2 5.56 5.45 -3.16
N TYR A 3 6.08 5.37 -1.94
CA TYR A 3 7.39 4.77 -1.69
C TYR A 3 7.45 3.29 -2.10
N SER A 4 6.44 2.49 -1.76
CA SER A 4 6.33 1.08 -2.22
C SER A 4 6.31 0.99 -3.75
N LEU A 5 5.58 1.90 -4.39
CA LEU A 5 5.48 1.93 -5.86
C LEU A 5 6.80 2.26 -6.53
N LEU A 6 7.58 3.19 -5.94
CA LEU A 6 8.91 3.57 -6.43
C LEU A 6 9.96 2.47 -6.19
N MET A 7 9.89 1.77 -5.05
CA MET A 7 10.91 0.80 -4.66
C MET A 7 10.65 -0.59 -5.26
N ASN A 8 9.39 -1.02 -5.26
CA ASN A 8 9.00 -2.41 -5.52
C ASN A 8 8.07 -2.56 -6.72
N GLY A 9 7.58 -1.45 -7.30
CA GLY A 9 6.62 -1.50 -8.41
C GLY A 9 5.22 -2.00 -8.03
N ASN A 10 4.95 -2.21 -6.73
CA ASN A 10 3.67 -2.67 -6.19
C ASN A 10 3.23 -1.76 -5.02
N CYS A 11 2.01 -2.00 -4.52
CA CYS A 11 1.45 -1.27 -3.40
C CYS A 11 1.15 -2.22 -2.23
N GLY A 12 2.06 -2.24 -1.25
CA GLY A 12 1.81 -2.91 0.03
C GLY A 12 0.84 -2.11 0.90
N VAL A 13 -0.14 -2.81 1.49
CA VAL A 13 -1.13 -2.27 2.44
C VAL A 13 -1.14 -3.14 3.69
N THR A 14 -1.25 -2.51 4.85
CA THR A 14 -1.25 -3.17 6.15
C THR A 14 -2.50 -2.78 6.92
N ALA A 15 -3.20 -3.76 7.48
CA ALA A 15 -4.19 -3.58 8.53
C ALA A 15 -3.52 -3.79 9.88
N LEU A 16 -3.62 -2.82 10.78
CA LEU A 16 -3.00 -2.84 12.10
C LEU A 16 -3.90 -2.19 13.15
N PHE A 17 -3.74 -2.62 14.40
CA PHE A 17 -4.31 -1.90 15.53
C PHE A 17 -3.49 -0.64 15.80
N LEU A 18 -4.16 0.48 16.00
CA LEU A 18 -3.50 1.74 16.31
C LEU A 18 -3.00 1.75 17.75
N ASP A 19 -1.83 2.34 17.96
CA ASP A 19 -1.30 2.66 19.28
C ASP A 19 -0.98 4.17 19.36
N GLU A 20 -0.23 4.59 20.38
CA GLU A 20 0.16 5.99 20.57
C GLU A 20 1.15 6.52 19.51
N GLN A 21 1.79 5.64 18.74
CA GLN A 21 2.76 6.03 17.71
C GLN A 21 2.21 5.75 16.30
N ILE A 22 2.80 6.43 15.32
CA ILE A 22 2.34 6.33 13.94
C ILE A 22 2.79 4.99 13.35
N ASP A 23 1.81 4.20 12.91
CA ASP A 23 1.98 2.95 12.16
C ASP A 23 2.82 1.85 12.87
N THR A 24 2.86 1.82 14.20
CA THR A 24 3.66 0.82 14.95
C THR A 24 2.89 -0.31 15.60
N GLY A 25 1.57 -0.21 15.70
CA GLY A 25 0.81 -1.19 16.46
C GLY A 25 0.73 -2.57 15.79
N PRO A 26 0.14 -3.56 16.48
CA PRO A 26 0.11 -4.95 16.03
C PRO A 26 -0.55 -5.11 14.67
N VAL A 27 0.09 -5.86 13.77
CA VAL A 27 -0.38 -6.13 12.41
C VAL A 27 -1.36 -7.28 12.42
N VAL A 28 -2.51 -7.09 11.78
CA VAL A 28 -3.53 -8.11 11.60
C VAL A 28 -3.34 -8.83 10.25
N GLU A 29 -3.14 -8.07 9.18
CA GLU A 29 -2.96 -8.61 7.84
C GLU A 29 -2.17 -7.63 6.96
N THR A 30 -1.38 -8.17 6.03
CA THR A 30 -0.71 -7.40 4.98
C THR A 30 -1.08 -7.96 3.62
N HIS A 31 -1.15 -7.09 2.62
CA HIS A 31 -1.38 -7.51 1.25
C HIS A 31 -0.65 -6.61 0.26
N ASP A 32 0.00 -7.23 -0.72
CA ASP A 32 0.56 -6.54 -1.87
C ASP A 32 -0.46 -6.50 -3.00
N TYR A 33 -0.79 -5.30 -3.43
CA TYR A 33 -1.61 -5.04 -4.60
C TYR A 33 -0.74 -4.65 -5.79
N ALA A 34 -1.17 -4.98 -7.00
CA ALA A 34 -0.51 -4.51 -8.22
C ALA A 34 -0.47 -2.98 -8.28
N ALA A 35 0.41 -2.40 -9.09
CA ALA A 35 0.31 -0.96 -9.38
C ALA A 35 -0.98 -0.67 -10.19
N PRO A 36 -1.68 0.44 -9.93
CA PRO A 36 -2.79 0.83 -10.78
C PRO A 36 -2.28 1.21 -12.17
N SER A 37 -3.07 0.90 -13.20
CA SER A 37 -2.76 1.25 -14.59
C SER A 37 -2.77 2.76 -14.82
N ASP A 38 -3.62 3.49 -14.09
CA ASP A 38 -3.63 4.94 -14.03
C ASP A 38 -3.21 5.38 -12.63
N ARG A 39 -2.01 5.95 -12.54
CA ARG A 39 -1.44 6.41 -11.27
C ARG A 39 -1.92 7.81 -10.87
N THR A 40 -2.64 8.53 -11.73
CA THR A 40 -3.20 9.85 -11.40
C THR A 40 -4.38 9.73 -10.41
N GLU A 41 -5.05 8.59 -10.42
CA GLU A 41 -6.18 8.25 -9.54
C GLU A 41 -5.77 7.60 -8.21
N ILE A 42 -4.47 7.56 -7.88
CA ILE A 42 -3.98 6.89 -6.66
C ILE A 42 -4.64 7.44 -5.41
N ASP A 43 -4.68 8.76 -5.25
CA ASP A 43 -5.09 9.39 -3.98
C ASP A 43 -6.61 9.33 -3.75
N TYR A 44 -7.41 9.36 -4.82
CA TYR A 44 -8.86 9.48 -4.72
C TYR A 44 -9.62 8.19 -5.07
N GLY A 45 -9.00 7.30 -5.85
CA GLY A 45 -9.62 6.04 -6.27
C GLY A 45 -8.89 4.82 -5.70
N TYR A 46 -7.61 4.68 -6.03
CA TYR A 46 -6.90 3.43 -5.76
C TYR A 46 -6.64 3.17 -4.28
N ASP A 47 -6.17 4.19 -3.54
CA ASP A 47 -5.87 4.04 -2.11
C ASP A 47 -7.10 3.71 -1.26
N PRO A 48 -8.23 4.45 -1.37
CA PRO A 48 -9.43 4.07 -0.66
C PRO A 48 -9.88 2.65 -1.01
N TYR A 49 -9.74 2.25 -2.28
CA TYR A 49 -10.15 0.93 -2.75
C TYR A 49 -9.35 -0.20 -2.08
N VAL A 50 -8.01 -0.19 -2.19
CA VAL A 50 -7.17 -1.29 -1.66
C VAL A 50 -7.23 -1.37 -0.13
N ARG A 51 -7.38 -0.24 0.56
CA ARG A 51 -7.57 -0.20 2.01
C ARG A 51 -8.91 -0.79 2.43
N SER A 52 -9.97 -0.48 1.68
CA SER A 52 -11.30 -1.03 1.92
C SER A 52 -11.35 -2.53 1.63
N ASP A 53 -10.71 -2.98 0.55
CA ASP A 53 -10.63 -4.41 0.22
C ASP A 53 -9.94 -5.20 1.33
N LEU A 54 -8.76 -4.74 1.79
CA LEU A 54 -8.06 -5.39 2.90
C LEU A 54 -8.90 -5.41 4.18
N LEU A 55 -9.57 -4.31 4.50
CA LEU A 55 -10.44 -4.24 5.68
C LEU A 55 -11.58 -5.26 5.61
N VAL A 56 -12.21 -5.44 4.44
CA VAL A 56 -13.25 -6.45 4.24
C VAL A 56 -12.71 -7.87 4.44
N ARG A 57 -11.49 -8.17 3.98
CA ARG A 57 -10.84 -9.47 4.20
C ARG A 57 -10.61 -9.73 5.68
N VAL A 58 -10.02 -8.76 6.39
CA VAL A 58 -9.79 -8.83 7.84
C VAL A 58 -11.09 -9.08 8.61
N LEU A 59 -12.16 -8.35 8.28
CA LEU A 59 -13.45 -8.51 8.96
C LEU A 59 -14.11 -9.86 8.66
N ARG A 60 -13.96 -10.39 7.44
CA ARG A 60 -14.42 -11.76 7.12
C ARG A 60 -13.66 -12.80 7.95
N GLY A 61 -12.33 -12.67 8.03
CA GLY A 61 -11.50 -13.54 8.86
C GLY A 61 -11.95 -13.51 10.32
N TYR A 62 -12.23 -12.33 10.86
CA TYR A 62 -12.78 -12.18 12.21
C TYR A 62 -14.14 -12.85 12.40
N LEU A 63 -15.05 -12.78 11.41
CA LEU A 63 -16.35 -13.46 11.51
C LEU A 63 -16.19 -14.98 11.58
N ASP A 64 -15.16 -15.54 10.94
CA ASP A 64 -14.90 -16.98 10.91
C ASP A 64 -14.19 -17.48 12.17
N SER A 65 -13.21 -16.73 12.69
CA SER A 65 -12.40 -17.12 13.87
C SER A 65 -12.92 -16.58 15.20
N SER A 66 -13.75 -15.52 15.19
CA SER A 66 -14.11 -14.70 16.34
C SER A 66 -12.93 -14.05 17.08
N GLU A 67 -11.76 -13.99 16.45
CA GLU A 67 -10.54 -13.39 17.02
C GLU A 67 -9.66 -12.75 15.94
N PHE A 68 -8.91 -11.72 16.32
CA PHE A 68 -7.87 -11.15 15.46
C PHE A 68 -6.53 -11.80 15.80
N CYS A 69 -5.96 -12.55 14.87
CA CYS A 69 -4.57 -12.99 14.97
C CYS A 69 -3.66 -11.81 14.63
N THR A 70 -2.74 -11.47 15.52
CA THR A 70 -1.85 -10.32 15.32
C THR A 70 -0.39 -10.67 15.49
N GLU A 71 0.46 -10.03 14.70
CA GLU A 71 1.92 -10.10 14.82
C GLU A 71 2.49 -8.73 15.24
N HIS A 72 3.50 -8.76 16.10
CA HIS A 72 4.22 -7.54 16.46
C HIS A 72 5.17 -7.15 15.32
N GLN A 73 5.18 -5.88 14.97
CA GLN A 73 6.11 -5.36 13.98
C GLN A 73 7.55 -5.46 14.50
N ARG A 74 8.47 -5.83 13.60
CA ARG A 74 9.90 -5.85 13.90
C ARG A 74 10.44 -4.42 13.92
N THR A 75 10.82 -3.94 15.09
CA THR A 75 11.34 -2.58 15.27
C THR A 75 12.78 -2.39 14.75
N ASP A 76 13.49 -3.49 14.46
CA ASP A 76 14.86 -3.50 13.95
C ASP A 76 14.96 -3.41 12.42
N LYS A 77 13.83 -3.43 11.71
CA LYS A 77 13.78 -3.44 10.24
C LYS A 77 12.68 -2.50 9.74
N GLY A 78 13.01 -1.71 8.72
CA GLY A 78 12.06 -0.86 8.00
C GLY A 78 12.45 0.61 8.03
N GLU A 79 12.18 1.29 6.93
CA GLU A 79 12.37 2.73 6.80
C GLU A 79 11.07 3.44 7.18
N LYS A 80 11.16 4.47 8.03
CA LYS A 80 10.00 5.28 8.40
C LYS A 80 9.80 6.40 7.40
N TYR A 81 8.60 6.50 6.84
CA TYR A 81 8.21 7.55 5.92
C TYR A 81 7.07 8.36 6.53
N PHE A 82 7.26 9.67 6.68
CA PHE A 82 6.27 10.53 7.35
C PHE A 82 5.49 11.40 6.36
N ILE A 83 6.20 12.05 5.44
CA ILE A 83 5.60 12.95 4.45
C ILE A 83 6.12 12.55 3.09
N MET A 84 5.21 12.30 2.16
CA MET A 84 5.57 12.02 0.79
C MET A 84 6.20 13.26 0.15
N HIS A 85 7.46 13.16 -0.27
CA HIS A 85 8.14 14.26 -0.92
C HIS A 85 7.43 14.62 -2.25
N PRO A 86 7.04 15.89 -2.51
CA PRO A 86 6.24 16.25 -3.68
C PRO A 86 6.85 15.82 -5.02
N VAL A 87 8.17 15.94 -5.17
CA VAL A 87 8.88 15.51 -6.38
C VAL A 87 8.82 13.99 -6.55
N LEU A 88 9.01 13.23 -5.47
CA LEU A 88 8.96 11.77 -5.54
C LEU A 88 7.54 11.28 -5.82
N ARG A 89 6.51 11.96 -5.28
CA ARG A 89 5.11 11.71 -5.64
C ARG A 89 4.90 11.94 -7.13
N HIS A 90 5.40 13.05 -7.67
CA HIS A 90 5.27 13.37 -9.08
C HIS A 90 5.96 12.32 -9.99
N VAL A 91 7.19 11.91 -9.66
CA VAL A 91 7.91 10.85 -10.36
C VAL A 91 7.13 9.53 -10.33
N ALA A 92 6.59 9.15 -9.16
CA ALA A 92 5.82 7.92 -9.02
C ALA A 92 4.58 7.91 -9.92
N ILE A 93 3.88 9.04 -10.05
CA ILE A 93 2.72 9.20 -10.92
C ILE A 93 3.12 9.11 -12.39
N LEU A 94 4.20 9.79 -12.82
CA LEU A 94 4.64 9.78 -14.21
C LEU A 94 5.21 8.44 -14.68
N GLY A 95 5.83 7.66 -13.78
CA GLY A 95 6.43 6.37 -14.12
C GLY A 95 5.45 5.30 -14.64
N ALA A 96 4.14 5.53 -14.62
CA ALA A 96 3.17 4.68 -15.33
C ALA A 96 3.24 4.81 -16.85
N ASN A 97 3.75 5.93 -17.37
CA ASN A 97 3.69 6.25 -18.79
C ASN A 97 4.86 5.68 -19.62
N GLU A 98 5.93 5.19 -18.97
CA GLU A 98 7.11 4.67 -19.67
C GLU A 98 6.89 3.27 -20.27
N GLY A 99 5.89 2.52 -19.79
CA GLY A 99 5.54 1.19 -20.33
C GLY A 99 4.64 1.19 -21.57
N LYS A 100 4.22 2.36 -22.08
CA LYS A 100 3.36 2.47 -23.29
C LYS A 100 4.12 2.91 -24.55
N GLY A 101 5.44 3.11 -24.47
CA GLY A 101 6.24 3.67 -25.57
C GLY A 101 6.97 2.67 -26.48
N GLU A 102 6.95 1.37 -26.20
CA GLU A 102 7.77 0.36 -26.92
C GLU A 102 6.96 -0.70 -27.70
N SER A 103 5.73 -0.41 -28.10
CA SER A 103 4.98 -1.28 -29.02
C SER A 103 4.31 -0.51 -30.16
N GLU A 104 5.09 0.32 -30.84
CA GLU A 104 4.79 0.77 -32.21
C GLU A 104 6.12 0.90 -32.98
N ALA A 105 6.69 -0.24 -33.38
CA ALA A 105 7.64 -0.32 -34.48
C ALA A 105 7.32 -1.58 -35.28
N CYS A 106 6.95 -1.36 -36.55
CA CYS A 106 6.57 -2.35 -37.56
C CYS A 106 7.77 -3.24 -37.96
#